data_AF-A0A0C3EJA9-F1
#
_entry.id   AF-A0A0C3EJA9-F1
#
_cell.length_a   1.000
_cell.length_b   1.000
_cell.length_c   1.000
_cell.angle_alpha   90.00
_cell.angle_beta   90.00
_cell.angle_gamma   90.00
#
_symmetry.space_group_name_H-M   'P 1'
#
loop_
_entity.id
_entity.type
_entity.pdbx_description
1 polymer ?
#
loop_
_entity_poly.entity_id
_entity_poly.type
_entity_poly.pdbx_seq_one_letter_code
_entity_poly.pdbx_strand_id
1 'polypeptide(L)'
;FCFLFQDGRFLYKCNDCPHAMCTWCIRVPETHQQVVNEDSVDFWCVSCHLLVGQQSKQYTPYIGFTRSGHQILLDFLQVLGRFELATCGRILAPWTLFVRFYLALIVSTFHAGIVQQSMADYFPNGSLDVVDIPFEFGTAEATTEYALRAQRLTQELKTEYDHVILILTDHSDEDTRDLFIGPDESGVVTSAPVDNMSD
;
A
#
# COMPACT_ATOMS: atom_id res chain seq x y z
N PHE A 1 -8.80 12.81 14.03
CA PHE A 1 -10.00 12.01 14.33
C PHE A 1 -9.57 10.65 14.87
N CYS A 2 -10.46 9.96 15.59
CA CYS A 2 -10.25 8.59 16.02
C CYS A 2 -9.98 7.70 14.81
N PHE A 3 -8.92 6.91 14.90
CA PHE A 3 -8.49 6.03 13.83
C PHE A 3 -9.49 4.92 13.49
N LEU A 4 -10.28 4.43 14.45
CA LEU A 4 -11.23 3.33 14.21
C LEU A 4 -12.65 3.77 13.86
N PHE A 5 -13.08 4.93 14.35
CA PHE A 5 -14.49 5.34 14.24
C PHE A 5 -14.66 6.73 13.63
N GLN A 6 -13.55 7.37 13.23
CA GLN A 6 -13.50 8.72 12.65
C GLN A 6 -14.21 9.81 13.49
N ASP A 7 -14.52 9.53 14.77
CA ASP A 7 -15.07 10.49 15.71
C ASP A 7 -13.99 11.45 16.24
N GLY A 8 -14.34 12.72 16.45
CA GLY A 8 -13.43 13.80 16.82
C GLY A 8 -13.46 14.19 18.30
N ARG A 9 -14.16 13.44 19.15
CA ARG A 9 -14.35 13.76 20.58
C ARG A 9 -13.08 13.54 21.42
N PHE A 10 -13.19 13.03 22.65
CA PHE A 10 -12.03 12.79 23.52
C PHE A 10 -11.10 11.76 22.90
N LEU A 11 -9.87 12.17 22.59
CA LEU A 11 -8.87 11.35 21.90
C LEU A 11 -7.62 11.16 22.77
N TYR A 12 -7.10 9.95 22.76
CA TYR A 12 -5.73 9.62 23.14
C TYR A 12 -4.85 9.68 21.89
N LYS A 13 -3.83 10.54 21.91
CA LYS A 13 -2.88 10.69 20.80
C LYS A 13 -1.74 9.70 20.97
N CYS A 14 -1.42 8.95 19.92
CA CYS A 14 -0.28 8.04 19.96
C CYS A 14 1.02 8.83 20.06
N ASN A 15 1.96 8.35 20.87
CA ASN A 15 3.27 8.97 21.04
C ASN A 15 4.23 8.64 19.88
N ASP A 16 3.99 7.53 19.17
CA ASP A 16 4.92 7.00 18.15
C ASP A 16 4.43 7.17 16.70
N CYS A 17 3.17 7.55 16.50
CA CYS A 17 2.62 7.77 15.16
C CYS A 17 1.52 8.84 15.14
N PRO A 18 1.11 9.35 13.96
CA PRO A 18 0.09 10.40 13.86
C PRO A 18 -1.34 9.98 14.26
N HIS A 19 -1.57 8.72 14.63
CA HIS A 19 -2.90 8.22 14.95
C HIS A 19 -3.38 8.66 16.34
N ALA A 20 -4.70 8.71 16.49
CA ALA A 20 -5.34 8.93 17.77
C ALA A 20 -6.54 7.99 17.93
N MET A 21 -6.90 7.66 19.17
CA MET A 21 -8.00 6.74 19.47
C MET A 21 -8.98 7.40 20.42
N CYS A 22 -10.29 7.29 20.16
CA CYS A 22 -11.28 7.85 21.07
C CYS A 22 -11.53 6.95 22.27
N THR A 23 -12.03 7.56 23.35
CA THR A 23 -12.43 6.89 24.60
C THR A 23 -13.54 5.85 24.44
N TRP A 24 -14.28 5.90 23.33
CA TRP A 24 -15.28 4.88 22.99
C TRP A 24 -14.64 3.61 22.43
N CYS A 25 -13.59 3.77 21.62
CA CYS A 25 -12.88 2.64 21.02
C CYS A 25 -11.92 1.98 22.01
N ILE A 26 -11.32 2.75 22.92
CA ILE A 26 -10.38 2.28 23.92
C ILE A 26 -10.96 2.61 25.30
N ARG A 27 -11.50 1.57 25.97
CA ARG A 27 -12.17 1.76 27.26
C ARG A 27 -11.14 1.72 28.40
N VAL A 28 -10.89 2.89 28.98
CA VAL A 28 -10.09 3.02 30.21
C VAL A 28 -11.01 2.96 31.42
N PRO A 29 -10.73 2.13 32.44
CA PRO A 29 -11.49 2.12 33.69
C PRO A 29 -11.54 3.52 34.32
N GLU A 30 -12.68 3.89 34.90
CA GLU A 30 -12.87 5.23 35.50
C GLU A 30 -11.80 5.56 36.56
N THR A 31 -11.38 4.55 37.34
CA THR A 31 -10.33 4.68 38.35
C THR A 31 -8.97 5.11 37.80
N HIS A 32 -8.73 4.92 36.50
CA HIS A 32 -7.46 5.22 35.85
C HIS A 32 -7.58 6.39 34.85
N GLN A 33 -8.76 6.98 34.66
CA GLN A 33 -8.95 8.06 33.69
C GLN A 33 -8.08 9.29 33.98
N GLN A 34 -7.89 9.66 35.25
CA GLN A 34 -7.01 10.79 35.58
C GLN A 34 -5.55 10.44 35.30
N VAL A 35 -5.13 9.22 35.66
CA VAL A 35 -3.74 8.76 35.53
C VAL A 35 -3.30 8.71 34.07
N VAL A 36 -4.13 8.19 33.16
CA VAL A 36 -3.78 8.06 31.74
C VAL A 36 -3.69 9.39 30.99
N ASN A 37 -4.21 10.48 31.58
CA ASN A 37 -4.14 11.82 31.02
C ASN A 37 -2.97 12.65 31.58
N GLU A 38 -2.14 12.08 32.45
CA GLU A 38 -0.94 12.75 32.94
C GLU A 38 0.13 12.83 31.84
N ASP A 39 0.85 13.95 31.75
CA ASP A 39 1.90 14.18 30.73
C ASP A 39 3.05 13.15 30.76
N SER A 40 3.19 12.44 31.88
CA SER A 40 4.20 11.37 32.06
C SER A 40 3.79 10.02 31.48
N VAL A 41 2.60 9.93 30.89
CA VAL A 41 2.04 8.70 30.33
C VAL A 41 2.14 8.71 28.82
N ASP A 42 2.74 7.65 28.29
CA ASP A 42 2.79 7.38 26.87
C ASP A 42 1.61 6.51 26.47
N PHE A 43 0.92 6.92 25.40
CA PHE A 43 -0.10 6.11 24.74
C PHE A 43 0.42 5.54 23.42
N TRP A 44 0.32 4.22 23.29
CA TRP A 44 0.63 3.49 22.07
C TRP A 44 -0.66 2.97 21.47
N CYS A 45 -0.99 3.43 20.26
CA CYS A 45 -2.21 2.98 19.61
C CYS A 45 -2.13 1.49 19.20
N VAL A 46 -3.30 0.90 18.94
CA VAL A 46 -3.43 -0.49 18.47
C VAL A 46 -2.55 -0.76 17.24
N SER A 47 -2.39 0.23 16.36
CA SER A 47 -1.57 0.12 15.16
C SER A 47 -0.10 -0.12 15.46
N CYS A 48 0.50 0.70 16.35
CA CYS A 48 1.90 0.56 16.75
C CYS A 48 2.12 -0.78 17.47
N HIS A 49 1.18 -1.16 18.35
CA HIS A 49 1.23 -2.44 19.05
C HIS A 49 1.27 -3.64 18.09
N LEU A 50 0.38 -3.67 17.10
CA LEU A 50 0.33 -4.74 16.10
C LEU A 50 1.60 -4.77 15.22
N LEU A 51 2.12 -3.60 14.82
CA LEU A 51 3.33 -3.50 14.02
C LEU A 51 4.55 -4.10 14.74
N VAL A 52 4.72 -3.78 16.03
CA VAL A 52 5.79 -4.35 16.87
C VAL A 52 5.63 -5.87 17.00
N GLY A 53 4.41 -6.35 17.22
CA GLY A 53 4.14 -7.78 17.33
C GLY A 53 4.47 -8.54 16.03
N GLN A 54 4.21 -7.93 14.87
CA GLN A 54 4.57 -8.50 13.58
C GLN A 54 6.09 -8.53 13.35
N GLN A 55 6.79 -7.42 13.59
CA GLN A 55 8.24 -7.34 13.40
C GLN A 55 8.98 -8.34 14.29
N SER A 56 8.50 -8.53 15.53
CA SER A 56 9.07 -9.48 16.49
C SER A 56 8.56 -10.91 16.34
N LYS A 57 7.54 -11.15 15.50
CA LYS A 57 6.78 -12.41 15.42
C LYS A 57 6.24 -12.88 16.78
N GLN A 58 5.92 -11.94 17.67
CA GLN A 58 5.40 -12.21 19.01
C GLN A 58 4.17 -11.34 19.26
N TYR A 59 3.00 -11.97 19.37
CA TYR A 59 1.76 -11.26 19.66
C TYR A 59 1.51 -11.24 21.16
N THR A 60 1.67 -10.06 21.76
CA THR A 60 1.33 -9.82 23.15
C THR A 60 -0.04 -9.14 23.27
N PRO A 61 -0.72 -9.27 24.42
CA PRO A 61 -1.94 -8.53 24.67
C PRO A 61 -1.71 -7.00 24.62
N TYR A 62 -2.74 -6.26 24.19
CA TYR A 62 -2.64 -4.81 24.02
C TYR A 62 -2.70 -4.07 25.36
N ILE A 63 -1.64 -3.32 25.69
CA ILE A 63 -1.50 -2.57 26.95
C ILE A 63 -1.89 -1.09 26.77
N GLY A 64 -1.49 -0.49 25.65
CA GLY A 64 -1.80 0.88 25.20
C GLY A 64 -1.30 2.04 26.07
N PHE A 65 -1.26 1.96 27.40
CA PHE A 65 -0.75 3.03 28.27
C PHE A 65 0.43 2.57 29.10
N THR A 66 1.54 3.31 29.00
CA THR A 66 2.75 3.02 29.77
C THR A 66 3.31 4.26 30.44
N ARG A 67 4.04 4.05 31.54
CA ARG A 67 4.83 5.09 32.21
C ARG A 67 6.24 4.56 32.39
N SER A 68 7.21 5.24 31.76
CA SER A 68 8.61 4.80 31.79
C SER A 68 8.76 3.32 31.39
N GLY A 69 8.02 2.90 30.35
CA GLY A 69 8.02 1.52 29.82
C GLY A 69 7.21 0.50 30.62
N HIS A 70 6.58 0.88 31.75
CA HIS A 70 5.79 -0.03 32.56
C HIS A 70 4.29 0.16 32.31
N GLN A 71 3.53 -0.94 32.25
CA GLN A 71 2.08 -0.89 32.08
C GLN A 71 1.40 -0.18 33.26
N ILE A 72 0.45 0.70 32.95
CA ILE A 72 -0.32 1.44 33.97
C ILE A 72 -1.58 0.66 34.35
N LEU A 73 -2.22 0.04 33.37
CA LEU A 73 -3.41 -0.75 33.57
C LEU A 73 -3.03 -2.18 33.96
N LEU A 74 -3.74 -2.73 34.95
CA LEU A 74 -3.55 -4.11 35.40
C LEU A 74 -4.06 -5.11 34.35
N ASP A 75 -5.12 -4.75 33.64
CA ASP A 75 -5.74 -5.54 32.59
C ASP A 75 -5.39 -5.00 31.21
N PHE A 76 -5.46 -5.88 30.21
CA PHE A 76 -5.30 -5.51 28.81
C PHE A 76 -6.45 -4.63 28.32
N LEU A 77 -6.12 -3.63 27.50
CA LEU A 77 -7.11 -2.73 26.94
C LEU A 77 -8.00 -3.45 25.93
N GLN A 78 -9.30 -3.30 26.14
CA GLN A 78 -10.29 -3.76 25.18
C GLN A 78 -10.47 -2.72 24.07
N VAL A 79 -10.34 -3.19 22.83
CA VAL A 79 -10.63 -2.40 21.62
C VAL A 79 -12.07 -2.70 21.22
N LEU A 80 -12.97 -1.74 21.44
CA LEU A 80 -14.41 -1.89 21.20
C LEU A 80 -14.84 -1.40 19.82
N GLY A 81 -13.96 -0.70 19.10
CA GLY A 81 -14.22 -0.28 17.73
C GLY A 81 -14.20 -1.45 16.76
N ARG A 82 -14.97 -1.36 15.66
CA ARG A 82 -14.76 -2.25 14.52
C ARG A 82 -13.39 -1.92 13.93
N PHE A 83 -12.44 -2.82 14.17
CA PHE A 83 -11.14 -2.75 13.55
C PHE A 83 -11.31 -3.25 12.11
N GLU A 84 -11.64 -2.33 11.19
CA GLU A 84 -11.84 -2.70 9.80
C GLU A 84 -10.52 -3.07 9.13
N LEU A 85 -10.52 -4.11 8.28
CA LEU A 85 -9.32 -4.58 7.59
C LEU A 85 -8.64 -3.49 6.74
N ALA A 86 -9.40 -2.53 6.21
CA ALA A 86 -8.86 -1.36 5.51
C ALA A 86 -7.95 -0.51 6.41
N THR A 87 -8.26 -0.47 7.70
CA THR A 87 -7.49 0.19 8.74
C THR A 87 -6.17 -0.54 9.02
N CYS A 88 -6.14 -1.89 8.96
CA CYS A 88 -4.89 -2.66 8.92
C CYS A 88 -4.05 -2.35 7.69
N GLY A 89 -4.69 -2.19 6.53
CA GLY A 89 -4.03 -1.90 5.25
C GLY A 89 -3.14 -0.66 5.30
N ARG A 90 -3.53 0.39 6.05
CA ARG A 90 -2.74 1.62 6.23
C ARG A 90 -1.54 1.47 7.18
N ILE A 91 -1.56 0.46 8.04
CA ILE A 91 -0.54 0.21 9.08
C ILE A 91 0.51 -0.77 8.58
N LEU A 92 0.07 -1.73 7.76
CA LEU A 92 0.83 -2.92 7.40
C LEU A 92 1.34 -2.86 5.96
N ALA A 93 1.23 -1.71 5.28
CA ALA A 93 1.56 -1.57 3.87
C ALA A 93 3.06 -1.85 3.66
N PRO A 94 3.39 -3.09 3.27
CA PRO A 94 4.77 -3.53 3.18
C PRO A 94 5.39 -2.89 1.94
N TRP A 95 6.70 -3.02 1.75
CA TRP A 95 7.34 -2.41 0.58
C TRP A 95 6.72 -2.98 -0.69
N THR A 96 5.99 -2.12 -1.41
CA THR A 96 5.20 -2.51 -2.57
C THR A 96 5.70 -1.76 -3.79
N LEU A 97 6.01 -2.50 -4.85
CA LEU A 97 6.36 -1.95 -6.14
C LEU A 97 5.15 -2.05 -7.07
N PHE A 98 4.72 -0.91 -7.59
CA PHE A 98 3.79 -0.83 -8.70
C PHE A 98 4.57 -0.63 -9.99
N VAL A 99 4.51 -1.60 -10.90
CA VAL A 99 5.08 -1.46 -12.24
C VAL A 99 3.94 -1.39 -13.24
N ARG A 100 3.82 -0.23 -13.91
CA ARG A 100 2.87 -0.04 -14.99
C ARG A 100 3.57 -0.08 -16.33
N PHE A 101 3.19 -1.05 -17.15
CA PHE A 101 3.46 -1.08 -18.57
C PHE A 101 2.31 -0.39 -19.29
N TYR A 102 2.61 0.59 -20.13
CA TYR A 102 1.57 1.25 -20.92
C TYR A 102 2.04 1.48 -22.35
N LEU A 103 1.13 1.30 -23.31
CA LEU A 103 1.42 1.61 -24.70
C LEU A 103 1.64 3.14 -24.83
N ALA A 104 2.80 3.53 -25.38
CA ALA A 104 3.21 4.95 -25.44
C ALA A 104 2.25 5.84 -26.24
N LEU A 105 1.47 5.24 -27.15
CA LEU A 105 0.48 5.91 -27.98
C LEU A 105 -0.83 6.24 -27.22
N ILE A 106 -1.07 5.62 -26.06
CA ILE A 106 -2.25 5.89 -25.24
C ILE A 106 -2.08 7.20 -24.49
N VAL A 107 -2.89 8.20 -24.85
CA VAL A 107 -2.88 9.52 -24.22
C VAL A 107 -3.55 9.50 -22.83
N SER A 108 -4.41 8.52 -22.54
CA SER A 108 -5.12 8.41 -21.27
C SER A 108 -4.47 7.42 -20.31
N THR A 109 -3.73 7.96 -19.34
CA THR A 109 -3.17 7.20 -18.20
C THR A 109 -4.11 7.17 -16.99
N PHE A 110 -5.36 7.60 -17.18
CA PHE A 110 -6.30 7.95 -16.10
C PHE A 110 -6.57 6.79 -15.12
N HIS A 111 -6.71 5.56 -15.63
CA HIS A 111 -7.06 4.40 -14.80
C HIS A 111 -6.00 4.07 -13.75
N ALA A 112 -4.72 4.03 -14.15
CA ALA A 112 -3.66 3.75 -13.22
C ALA A 112 -3.29 4.94 -12.33
N GLY A 113 -3.51 6.18 -12.79
CA GLY A 113 -3.41 7.37 -11.94
C GLY A 113 -4.40 7.33 -10.78
N ILE A 114 -5.65 6.89 -11.02
CA ILE A 114 -6.64 6.69 -9.97
C ILE A 114 -6.20 5.60 -8.99
N VAL A 115 -5.69 4.47 -9.47
CA VAL A 115 -5.23 3.39 -8.59
C VAL A 115 -4.10 3.88 -7.70
N GLN A 116 -3.09 4.56 -8.27
CA GLN A 116 -2.00 5.15 -7.50
C GLN A 116 -2.51 6.14 -6.45
N GLN A 117 -3.40 7.07 -6.84
CA GLN A 117 -3.95 8.07 -5.93
C GLN A 117 -4.81 7.43 -4.82
N SER A 118 -5.59 6.41 -5.16
CA SER A 118 -6.42 5.66 -4.21
C SER A 118 -5.58 4.84 -3.24
N MET A 119 -4.40 4.38 -3.68
CA MET A 119 -3.48 3.58 -2.87
C MET A 119 -2.54 4.43 -2.04
N ALA A 120 -2.21 5.67 -2.44
CA ALA A 120 -1.29 6.55 -1.72
C ALA A 120 -1.66 6.71 -0.22
N ASP A 121 -2.95 6.77 0.07
CA ASP A 121 -3.52 6.83 1.42
C ASP A 121 -3.20 5.61 2.30
N TYR A 122 -2.81 4.49 1.71
CA TYR A 122 -2.41 3.26 2.39
C TYR A 122 -0.91 3.16 2.62
N PHE A 123 -0.09 4.00 1.97
CA PHE A 123 1.38 4.00 2.13
C PHE A 123 1.88 5.37 2.64
N PRO A 124 1.40 5.85 3.81
CA PRO A 124 1.67 7.21 4.27
C PRO A 124 3.15 7.51 4.57
N ASN A 125 3.97 6.46 4.74
CA ASN A 125 5.39 6.58 5.06
C ASN A 125 6.31 6.29 3.86
N GLY A 126 5.77 6.20 2.64
CA GLY A 126 6.58 6.04 1.43
C GLY A 126 7.07 4.61 1.16
N SER A 127 6.30 3.60 1.55
CA SER A 127 6.55 2.18 1.21
C SER A 127 5.92 1.72 -0.11
N LEU A 128 5.53 2.67 -0.97
CA LEU A 128 5.02 2.41 -2.32
C LEU A 128 5.91 3.10 -3.34
N ASP A 129 6.60 2.31 -4.14
CA ASP A 129 7.28 2.79 -5.33
C ASP A 129 6.42 2.55 -6.56
N VAL A 130 6.39 3.53 -7.47
CA VAL A 130 5.64 3.45 -8.72
C VAL A 130 6.60 3.67 -9.87
N VAL A 131 6.61 2.74 -10.81
CA VAL A 131 7.44 2.78 -12.00
C VAL A 131 6.57 2.65 -13.23
N ASP A 132 6.73 3.62 -14.12
CA ASP A 132 6.06 3.70 -15.40
C ASP A 132 7.02 3.30 -16.53
N ILE A 133 6.61 2.30 -17.30
CA ILE A 133 7.37 1.75 -18.42
C ILE A 133 6.51 1.91 -19.68
N PRO A 134 6.69 3.01 -20.44
CA PRO A 134 6.11 3.10 -21.76
C PRO A 134 6.72 2.00 -22.64
N PHE A 135 5.88 1.36 -23.45
CA PHE A 135 6.34 0.47 -24.51
C PHE A 135 5.76 0.89 -25.86
N GLU A 136 6.55 0.65 -26.90
CA GLU A 136 6.18 0.78 -28.30
C GLU A 136 6.85 -0.40 -29.01
N PHE A 137 6.05 -1.31 -29.57
CA PHE A 137 6.56 -2.50 -30.26
C PHE A 137 6.39 -2.41 -31.78
N GLY A 138 6.07 -1.21 -32.30
CA GLY A 138 5.91 -0.97 -33.73
C GLY A 138 7.22 -1.04 -34.53
N THR A 139 8.39 -0.99 -33.86
CA THR A 139 9.71 -1.04 -34.52
C THR A 139 10.71 -1.91 -33.75
N ALA A 140 11.72 -2.43 -34.46
CA ALA A 140 12.80 -3.21 -33.86
C ALA A 140 13.68 -2.37 -32.92
N GLU A 141 13.86 -1.09 -33.27
CA GLU A 141 14.54 -0.09 -32.47
C GLU A 141 13.83 0.12 -31.12
N ALA A 142 12.50 0.34 -31.15
CA ALA A 142 11.72 0.55 -29.94
C ALA A 142 11.67 -0.70 -29.05
N THR A 143 11.64 -1.90 -29.66
CA THR A 143 11.75 -3.17 -28.93
C THR A 143 13.10 -3.31 -28.22
N THR A 144 14.19 -2.91 -28.88
CA THR A 144 15.54 -2.92 -28.29
C THR A 144 15.66 -1.91 -27.16
N GLU A 145 15.12 -0.70 -27.35
CA GLU A 145 15.10 0.34 -26.32
C GLU A 145 14.30 -0.10 -25.08
N TYR A 146 13.15 -0.74 -25.28
CA TYR A 146 12.35 -1.32 -24.20
C TYR A 146 13.16 -2.37 -23.41
N ALA A 147 13.84 -3.29 -24.09
CA ALA A 147 14.65 -4.32 -23.42
C ALA A 147 15.77 -3.71 -22.58
N LEU A 148 16.46 -2.68 -23.10
CA LEU A 148 17.49 -1.95 -22.35
C LEU A 148 16.92 -1.23 -21.12
N ARG A 149 15.73 -0.64 -21.26
CA ARG A 149 15.06 0.08 -20.17
C ARG A 149 14.59 -0.85 -19.06
N ALA A 150 14.01 -2.01 -19.42
CA ALA A 150 13.63 -3.06 -18.47
C ALA A 150 14.86 -3.62 -17.73
N GLN A 151 15.97 -3.82 -18.44
CA GLN A 151 17.23 -4.26 -17.83
C GLN A 151 17.81 -3.20 -16.88
N ARG A 152 17.73 -1.91 -17.23
CA ARG A 152 18.18 -0.84 -16.33
C ARG A 152 17.31 -0.76 -15.09
N LEU A 153 15.99 -0.86 -15.24
CA LEU A 153 15.07 -0.83 -14.11
C LEU A 153 15.37 -1.94 -13.10
N THR A 154 15.59 -3.16 -13.57
CA THR A 154 15.95 -4.29 -12.69
C THR A 154 17.27 -4.06 -11.93
N GLN A 155 18.17 -3.20 -12.41
CA GLN A 155 19.39 -2.80 -11.70
C GLN A 155 19.16 -1.62 -10.73
N GLU A 156 18.18 -0.76 -11.02
CA GLU A 156 17.85 0.43 -10.22
C GLU A 156 16.94 0.12 -9.03
N LEU A 157 16.15 -0.96 -9.11
CA LEU A 157 15.36 -1.48 -8.01
C LEU A 157 16.29 -2.02 -6.91
N LYS A 158 16.65 -1.13 -5.98
CA LYS A 158 17.60 -1.39 -4.87
C LYS A 158 16.91 -1.90 -3.60
N THR A 159 15.59 -1.85 -3.55
CA THR A 159 14.79 -2.23 -2.39
C THR A 159 14.24 -3.64 -2.60
N GLU A 160 14.29 -4.47 -1.56
CA GLU A 160 13.52 -5.71 -1.54
C GLU A 160 12.05 -5.36 -1.32
N TYR A 161 11.20 -5.71 -2.29
CA TYR A 161 9.76 -5.51 -2.20
C TYR A 161 9.08 -6.79 -1.72
N ASP A 162 8.20 -6.66 -0.74
CA ASP A 162 7.34 -7.75 -0.28
C ASP A 162 6.24 -8.07 -1.31
N HIS A 163 5.80 -7.05 -2.05
CA HIS A 163 4.76 -7.15 -3.07
C HIS A 163 5.16 -6.42 -4.35
N VAL A 164 4.89 -7.07 -5.49
CA VAL A 164 5.05 -6.46 -6.82
C VAL A 164 3.72 -6.59 -7.55
N ILE A 165 3.17 -5.45 -7.96
CA ILE A 165 1.92 -5.36 -8.71
C ILE A 165 2.25 -4.90 -10.12
N LEU A 166 1.89 -5.73 -11.10
CA LEU A 166 2.09 -5.44 -12.52
C LEU A 166 0.77 -5.00 -13.13
N ILE A 167 0.76 -3.84 -13.76
CA ILE A 167 -0.39 -3.33 -14.52
C ILE A 167 0.03 -3.21 -15.97
N LEU A 168 -0.72 -3.86 -16.86
CA LEU A 168 -0.61 -3.67 -18.30
C LEU A 168 -1.77 -2.79 -18.76
N THR A 169 -1.47 -1.67 -19.38
CA THR A 169 -2.43 -0.81 -20.07
C THR A 169 -2.12 -0.89 -21.56
N ASP A 170 -2.88 -1.72 -22.25
CA ASP A 170 -2.91 -1.79 -23.70
C ASP A 170 -4.10 -1.02 -24.24
N HIS A 171 -4.13 -0.90 -25.56
CA HIS A 171 -5.28 -0.44 -26.30
C HIS A 171 -5.44 -1.41 -27.46
N SER A 172 -6.65 -1.94 -27.64
CA SER A 172 -7.01 -2.69 -28.83
C SER A 172 -7.67 -1.70 -29.78
N ASP A 173 -6.90 -0.88 -30.48
CA ASP A 173 -7.41 -0.21 -31.67
C ASP A 173 -7.08 -1.07 -32.88
N GLU A 174 -8.11 -1.53 -33.59
CA GLU A 174 -7.94 -2.19 -34.88
C GLU A 174 -7.37 -1.20 -35.92
N ASP A 175 -7.64 0.12 -35.77
CA ASP A 175 -7.24 1.14 -36.74
C ASP A 175 -5.81 1.68 -36.51
N THR A 176 -5.29 1.65 -35.27
CA THR A 176 -3.92 2.18 -34.96
C THR A 176 -2.82 1.13 -34.98
N ARG A 177 -3.15 -0.15 -35.26
CA ARG A 177 -2.21 -1.28 -35.34
C ARG A 177 -1.49 -1.58 -34.02
N ASP A 178 -2.20 -1.35 -32.91
CA ASP A 178 -1.67 -1.56 -31.57
C ASP A 178 -1.38 -3.04 -31.30
N LEU A 179 -0.71 -3.33 -30.19
CA LEU A 179 -0.28 -4.67 -29.81
C LEU A 179 -1.48 -5.64 -29.74
N PHE A 180 -1.55 -6.61 -30.66
CA PHE A 180 -2.50 -7.72 -30.51
C PHE A 180 -1.86 -8.78 -29.61
N ILE A 181 -2.52 -9.08 -28.49
CA ILE A 181 -2.17 -10.20 -27.63
C ILE A 181 -3.20 -11.31 -27.88
N GLY A 182 -2.77 -12.37 -28.53
CA GLY A 182 -3.64 -13.50 -28.80
C GLY A 182 -2.89 -14.75 -29.25
N PRO A 183 -3.57 -15.90 -29.29
CA PRO A 183 -2.97 -17.13 -29.80
C PRO A 183 -2.60 -16.95 -31.28
N ASP A 184 -1.38 -17.34 -31.63
CA ASP A 184 -0.99 -17.54 -33.03
C ASP A 184 -1.67 -18.78 -33.62
N GLU A 185 -1.37 -19.11 -34.88
CA GLU A 185 -1.92 -20.29 -35.56
C GLU A 185 -1.59 -21.61 -34.84
N SER A 186 -0.55 -21.63 -34.01
CA SER A 186 -0.15 -22.79 -33.21
C SER A 186 -0.85 -22.85 -31.84
N GLY A 187 -1.68 -21.85 -31.52
CA GLY A 187 -2.35 -21.71 -30.23
C GLY A 187 -1.45 -21.14 -29.13
N VAL A 188 -0.23 -20.70 -29.47
CA VAL A 188 0.70 -20.07 -28.52
C VAL A 188 0.34 -18.60 -28.40
N VAL A 189 0.14 -18.11 -27.18
CA VAL A 189 -0.13 -16.68 -26.96
C VAL A 189 1.10 -15.88 -27.36
N THR A 190 0.96 -15.08 -28.41
CA THR A 190 2.01 -14.19 -28.91
C THR A 190 1.55 -12.74 -28.81
N SER A 191 2.51 -11.82 -28.78
CA SER A 191 2.27 -10.39 -28.92
C SER A 191 2.94 -9.91 -30.20
N ALA A 192 2.17 -9.41 -31.14
CA ALA A 192 2.69 -8.90 -32.41
C ALA A 192 2.03 -7.56 -32.77
N PRO A 193 2.74 -6.65 -33.46
CA PRO A 193 2.09 -5.55 -34.15
C PRO A 193 1.14 -6.11 -35.20
N VAL A 194 -0.05 -5.51 -35.35
CA VAL A 194 -1.13 -6.00 -36.25
C VAL A 194 -0.68 -6.12 -37.71
N ASP A 195 0.37 -5.40 -38.12
CA ASP A 195 0.96 -5.51 -39.47
C ASP A 195 1.54 -6.91 -39.78
N ASN A 196 1.80 -7.74 -38.78
CA ASN A 196 2.27 -9.12 -38.96
C ASN A 196 1.14 -10.17 -38.94
N MET A 197 -0.13 -9.75 -38.89
CA MET A 197 -1.30 -10.63 -38.76
C MET A 197 -2.17 -10.69 -40.03
N SER A 198 -1.57 -10.50 -41.21
CA SER A 198 -2.21 -10.74 -42.53
C SER A 198 -1.24 -11.55 -43.42
N ASP A 199 -1.59 -12.67 -44.03
CA ASP A 199 -2.84 -13.45 -44.19
C ASP A 199 -2.66 -14.90 -43.68
#